data_AF-A0A268JX53-F1
#
_entry.id   AF-A0A268JX53-F1
#
_cell.length_a   1.000
_cell.length_b   1.000
_cell.length_c   1.000
_cell.angle_alpha   90.00
_cell.angle_beta   90.00
_cell.angle_gamma   90.00
#
_symmetry.space_group_name_H-M   'P 1'
#
loop_
_entity.id
_entity.type
_entity.pdbx_description
1 polymer ?
#
loop_
_entity_poly.entity_id
_entity_poly.type
_entity_poly.pdbx_seq_one_letter_code
_entity_poly.pdbx_strand_id
1 'polypeptide(L)'
;MNFLPNEKELFLDDYIDEQEFVEIISTFYKQEIFIYAIIPEYEKELLKELSKDFIKVKDVSLPRTFPREIGYLGYVRDCQKQFIYEFYLRSTTMDYLVFSEIDVTAHLNKIEKQNVDIFKIFELNKVPHITIGPDSQWLNIIEF
;
A
#
# COMPACT_ATOMS: atom_id res chain seq x y z
N MET A 1 14.36 22.50 11.95
CA MET A 1 15.13 21.26 11.74
C MET A 1 14.40 20.44 10.70
N ASN A 2 14.98 20.27 9.52
CA ASN A 2 14.46 19.34 8.52
C ASN A 2 14.84 17.93 8.99
N PHE A 3 13.92 17.26 9.68
CA PHE A 3 14.05 15.83 9.92
C PHE A 3 13.84 15.16 8.57
N LEU A 4 14.93 14.67 7.97
CA LEU A 4 14.84 13.78 6.83
C LEU A 4 14.38 12.41 7.35
N PRO A 5 13.46 11.72 6.64
CA PRO A 5 13.12 10.35 6.99
C PRO A 5 14.37 9.47 6.98
N ASN A 6 14.39 8.48 7.86
CA ASN A 6 15.35 7.40 7.79
C ASN A 6 14.78 6.33 6.85
N GLU A 7 15.40 6.19 5.69
CA GLU A 7 14.99 5.25 4.65
C GLU A 7 15.94 4.05 4.65
N LYS A 8 15.38 2.84 4.68
CA LYS A 8 16.12 1.58 4.57
C LYS A 8 15.50 0.72 3.49
N GLU A 9 16.34 0.09 2.68
CA GLU A 9 15.91 -0.90 1.70
C GLU A 9 16.18 -2.31 2.24
N LEU A 10 15.17 -3.18 2.15
CA LEU A 10 15.29 -4.60 2.50
C LEU A 10 15.00 -5.44 1.27
N PHE A 11 16.04 -6.03 0.68
CA PHE A 11 15.91 -6.93 -0.46
C PHE A 11 15.17 -8.22 -0.07
N LEU A 12 14.26 -8.62 -0.93
CA LEU A 12 13.47 -9.85 -0.79
C LEU A 12 14.12 -10.96 -1.60
N ASP A 13 13.86 -12.21 -1.20
CA ASP A 13 14.24 -13.38 -1.99
C ASP A 13 13.34 -13.46 -3.24
N ASP A 14 13.90 -13.82 -4.40
CA ASP A 14 13.18 -13.96 -5.66
C ASP A 14 12.04 -15.01 -5.58
N TYR A 15 12.14 -15.95 -4.65
CA TYR A 15 11.18 -17.03 -4.42
C TYR A 15 10.49 -16.94 -3.07
N ILE A 16 10.47 -15.75 -2.46
CA ILE A 16 9.85 -15.53 -1.16
C ILE A 16 8.40 -16.03 -1.16
N ASP A 17 8.05 -16.85 -0.17
CA ASP A 17 6.69 -17.35 0.00
C ASP A 17 5.84 -16.44 0.90
N GLU A 18 4.56 -16.76 1.01
CA GLU A 18 3.61 -16.01 1.83
C GLU A 18 4.05 -15.93 3.30
N GLN A 19 4.47 -17.06 3.86
CA GLN A 19 4.83 -17.12 5.27
C GLN A 19 6.08 -16.29 5.54
N GLU A 20 7.11 -16.44 4.72
CA GLU A 20 8.35 -15.67 4.81
C GLU A 20 8.08 -14.16 4.69
N PHE A 21 7.25 -13.75 3.71
CA PHE A 21 6.89 -12.35 3.54
C PHE A 21 6.13 -11.79 4.75
N VAL A 22 5.16 -12.56 5.26
CA VAL A 22 4.38 -12.17 6.45
C VAL A 22 5.27 -12.07 7.68
N GLU A 23 6.23 -12.97 7.84
CA GLU A 23 7.22 -12.94 8.92
C GLU A 23 8.08 -11.68 8.84
N ILE A 24 8.58 -11.32 7.65
CA ILE A 24 9.34 -10.08 7.42
C ILE A 24 8.51 -8.86 7.83
N ILE A 25 7.29 -8.71 7.30
CA ILE A 25 6.43 -7.58 7.66
C ILE A 25 6.13 -7.56 9.16
N SER A 26 5.95 -8.74 9.77
CA SER A 26 5.73 -8.88 11.22
C SER A 26 6.95 -8.52 12.05
N THR A 27 8.16 -8.43 11.49
CA THR A 27 9.32 -7.88 12.22
C THR A 27 9.14 -6.39 12.51
N PHE A 28 8.54 -5.65 11.56
CA PHE A 28 8.28 -4.21 11.66
C PHE A 28 6.96 -3.90 12.34
N TYR A 29 5.91 -4.67 11.99
CA TYR A 29 4.55 -4.40 12.44
C TYR A 29 4.01 -5.52 13.32
N LYS A 30 3.99 -5.27 14.63
CA LYS A 30 3.54 -6.22 15.66
C LYS A 30 2.03 -6.21 15.84
N GLN A 31 1.37 -5.14 15.45
CA GLN A 31 -0.06 -4.93 15.64
C GLN A 31 -0.82 -5.11 14.33
N GLU A 32 -2.06 -4.64 14.34
CA GLU A 32 -2.87 -4.40 13.17
C GLU A 32 -2.13 -3.59 12.12
N ILE A 33 -2.29 -3.98 10.85
CA ILE A 33 -1.74 -3.26 9.70
C ILE A 33 -2.88 -2.67 8.88
N PHE A 34 -2.66 -1.44 8.41
CA PHE A 34 -3.47 -0.81 7.40
C PHE A 34 -2.75 -0.94 6.06
N ILE A 35 -3.47 -1.44 5.06
CA ILE A 35 -3.00 -1.54 3.69
C ILE A 35 -3.74 -0.48 2.89
N TYR A 36 -3.01 0.50 2.36
CA TYR A 36 -3.55 1.57 1.53
C TYR A 36 -3.17 1.32 0.09
N ALA A 37 -4.16 1.38 -0.81
CA ALA A 37 -3.94 1.10 -2.21
C ALA A 37 -4.89 1.89 -3.11
N ILE A 38 -4.46 2.05 -4.37
CA ILE A 38 -5.37 2.31 -5.49
C ILE A 38 -5.51 1.00 -6.26
N ILE A 39 -6.66 0.34 -6.15
CA ILE A 39 -6.91 -0.92 -6.86
C ILE A 39 -7.56 -0.60 -8.21
N PRO A 40 -6.92 -0.92 -9.35
CA PRO A 40 -7.54 -0.75 -10.66
C PRO A 40 -8.85 -1.52 -10.80
N GLU A 41 -9.83 -0.98 -11.54
CA GLU A 41 -11.12 -1.65 -11.75
C GLU A 41 -10.98 -3.03 -12.44
N TYR A 42 -9.92 -3.24 -13.23
CA TYR A 42 -9.67 -4.52 -13.88
C TYR A 42 -9.19 -5.62 -12.93
N GLU A 43 -8.69 -5.30 -11.73
CA GLU A 43 -8.26 -6.25 -10.69
C GLU A 43 -9.47 -6.89 -9.99
N LYS A 44 -10.38 -7.47 -10.79
CA LYS A 44 -11.68 -8.01 -10.34
C LYS A 44 -11.54 -9.14 -9.32
N GLU A 45 -10.49 -9.94 -9.45
CA GLU A 45 -10.22 -11.06 -8.55
C GLU A 45 -9.86 -10.55 -7.16
N LEU A 46 -8.90 -9.63 -7.07
CA LEU A 46 -8.52 -8.97 -5.82
C LEU A 46 -9.71 -8.23 -5.19
N LEU A 47 -10.46 -7.48 -5.98
CA LEU A 47 -11.65 -6.76 -5.49
C LEU A 47 -12.73 -7.71 -4.94
N LYS A 48 -12.89 -8.89 -5.54
CA LYS A 48 -13.84 -9.91 -5.07
C LYS A 48 -13.36 -10.53 -3.77
N GLU A 49 -12.07 -10.86 -3.69
CA GLU A 49 -11.43 -11.41 -2.51
C GLU A 49 -11.55 -10.45 -1.32
N LEU A 50 -11.24 -9.17 -1.54
CA LEU A 50 -11.30 -8.14 -0.51
C LEU A 50 -12.71 -7.58 -0.25
N SER A 51 -13.75 -8.06 -0.92
CA SER A 51 -15.05 -7.35 -1.02
C SER A 51 -15.73 -6.98 0.32
N LYS A 52 -15.41 -7.67 1.42
CA LYS A 52 -15.91 -7.36 2.76
C LYS A 52 -14.98 -6.49 3.59
N ASP A 53 -13.70 -6.47 3.24
CA ASP A 53 -12.62 -5.90 4.05
C ASP A 53 -12.04 -4.63 3.43
N PHE A 54 -12.17 -4.45 2.12
CA PHE A 54 -11.74 -3.24 1.42
C PHE A 54 -12.76 -2.11 1.56
N ILE A 55 -12.35 -1.06 2.25
CA ILE A 55 -13.12 0.16 2.43
C ILE A 55 -12.74 1.13 1.32
N LYS A 56 -13.58 1.16 0.29
CA LYS A 56 -13.48 2.13 -0.81
C LYS A 56 -13.77 3.54 -0.29
N VAL A 57 -12.84 4.46 -0.52
CA VAL A 57 -12.96 5.87 -0.16
C VAL A 57 -13.48 6.70 -1.34
N LYS A 58 -12.90 6.53 -2.54
CA LYS A 58 -13.34 7.26 -3.75
C LYS A 58 -12.82 6.62 -5.04
N ASP A 59 -13.44 7.01 -6.14
CA ASP A 59 -12.97 6.73 -7.50
C ASP A 59 -11.93 7.74 -7.94
N VAL A 60 -10.88 7.26 -8.60
CA VAL A 60 -9.77 8.06 -9.08
C VAL A 60 -9.41 7.67 -10.52
N SER A 61 -8.89 8.63 -11.30
CA SER A 61 -8.39 8.34 -12.64
C SER A 61 -6.94 7.86 -12.54
N LEU A 62 -6.62 6.72 -13.15
CA LEU A 62 -5.26 6.22 -13.22
C LEU A 62 -4.48 6.97 -14.33
N PRO A 63 -3.27 7.49 -14.03
CA PRO A 63 -2.54 8.31 -15.00
C PRO A 63 -1.82 7.50 -16.08
N ARG A 64 -1.61 6.19 -15.88
CA ARG A 64 -0.72 5.35 -16.71
C ARG A 64 -1.42 4.43 -17.70
N THR A 65 -2.75 4.44 -17.77
CA THR A 65 -3.52 3.55 -18.65
C THR A 65 -4.23 4.36 -19.74
N PHE A 66 -4.17 3.88 -20.99
CA PHE A 66 -4.93 4.44 -22.11
C PHE A 66 -5.79 3.34 -22.75
N PRO A 67 -7.13 3.48 -22.79
CA PRO A 67 -7.93 4.61 -22.28
C PRO A 67 -7.76 4.80 -20.77
N ARG A 68 -8.02 6.02 -20.26
CA ARG A 68 -7.90 6.32 -18.82
C ARG A 68 -8.78 5.36 -18.03
N GLU A 69 -8.17 4.53 -17.21
CA GLU A 69 -8.91 3.59 -16.36
C GLU A 69 -9.24 4.20 -15.00
N ILE A 70 -10.26 3.64 -14.39
CA ILE A 70 -10.70 4.01 -13.04
C ILE A 70 -10.00 3.09 -12.04
N GLY A 71 -9.47 3.68 -10.99
CA GLY A 71 -8.98 2.99 -9.81
C GLY A 71 -9.83 3.33 -8.59
N TYR A 72 -9.83 2.42 -7.62
CA TYR A 72 -10.49 2.59 -6.34
C TYR A 72 -9.46 2.90 -5.26
N LEU A 73 -9.43 4.16 -4.82
CA LEU A 73 -8.66 4.54 -3.64
C LEU A 73 -9.39 4.01 -2.41
N GLY A 74 -8.69 3.23 -1.60
CA GLY A 74 -9.24 2.69 -0.37
C GLY A 74 -8.17 2.10 0.53
N TYR A 75 -8.63 1.36 1.53
CA TYR A 75 -7.77 0.69 2.47
C TYR A 75 -8.38 -0.61 2.98
N VAL A 76 -7.53 -1.48 3.48
CA VAL A 76 -7.90 -2.67 4.26
C VAL A 76 -7.34 -2.52 5.66
N ARG A 77 -8.17 -2.82 6.66
CA ARG A 77 -7.76 -2.97 8.04
C ARG A 77 -7.50 -4.46 8.29
N ASP A 78 -6.24 -4.86 8.34
CA ASP A 78 -5.86 -6.27 8.40
C ASP A 78 -5.22 -6.60 9.76
N CYS A 79 -6.04 -7.12 10.67
CA CYS A 79 -5.56 -7.56 11.98
C CYS A 79 -4.81 -8.90 11.93
N GLN A 80 -4.99 -9.69 10.87
CA GLN A 80 -4.45 -11.04 10.73
C GLN A 80 -3.26 -11.12 9.78
N LYS A 81 -2.93 -10.03 9.08
CA LYS A 81 -1.91 -9.98 8.02
C LYS A 81 -2.17 -11.00 6.92
N GLN A 82 -3.45 -11.30 6.64
CA GLN A 82 -3.84 -12.27 5.63
C GLN A 82 -3.81 -11.70 4.21
N PHE A 83 -3.81 -10.38 4.05
CA PHE A 83 -3.88 -9.73 2.74
C PHE A 83 -2.54 -9.15 2.27
N ILE A 84 -1.56 -8.99 3.16
CA ILE A 84 -0.30 -8.32 2.82
C ILE A 84 0.44 -9.00 1.65
N TYR A 85 0.40 -10.33 1.58
CA TYR A 85 1.05 -11.08 0.51
C TYR A 85 0.28 -10.99 -0.82
N GLU A 86 -1.05 -11.03 -0.80
CA GLU A 86 -1.87 -10.85 -2.00
C GLU A 86 -1.65 -9.46 -2.64
N PHE A 87 -1.49 -8.42 -1.81
CA PHE A 87 -1.10 -7.09 -2.28
C PHE A 87 0.33 -7.05 -2.82
N TYR A 88 1.27 -7.77 -2.18
CA TYR A 88 2.64 -7.89 -2.66
C TYR A 88 2.70 -8.54 -4.05
N LEU A 89 2.00 -9.65 -4.28
CA LEU A 89 1.97 -10.35 -5.57
C LEU A 89 1.50 -9.47 -6.74
N ARG A 90 0.64 -8.49 -6.46
CA ARG A 90 0.08 -7.55 -7.44
C ARG A 90 0.74 -6.18 -7.42
N SER A 91 1.80 -6.00 -6.64
CA SER A 91 2.47 -4.70 -6.49
C SER A 91 3.15 -4.21 -7.77
N THR A 92 3.43 -5.09 -8.73
CA THR A 92 3.92 -4.71 -10.07
C THR A 92 2.82 -4.17 -10.98
N THR A 93 1.55 -4.52 -10.73
CA THR A 93 0.39 -4.11 -11.54
C THR A 93 -0.44 -3.01 -10.88
N MET A 94 -0.18 -2.70 -9.61
CA MET A 94 -0.86 -1.66 -8.85
C MET A 94 0.10 -0.53 -8.48
N ASP A 95 -0.21 0.69 -8.93
CA ASP A 95 0.48 1.87 -8.42
C ASP A 95 -0.03 2.21 -7.00
N TYR A 96 0.86 2.73 -6.14
CA TYR A 96 0.53 3.29 -4.81
C TYR A 96 0.08 2.29 -3.75
N LEU A 97 0.94 1.34 -3.39
CA LEU A 97 0.74 0.43 -2.25
C LEU A 97 1.57 0.88 -1.04
N VAL A 98 0.90 1.06 0.10
CA VAL A 98 1.52 1.47 1.37
C VAL A 98 1.01 0.61 2.52
N PHE A 99 1.92 0.17 3.36
CA PHE A 99 1.66 -0.53 4.61
C PHE A 99 2.01 0.33 5.83
N SER A 100 1.15 0.40 6.83
CA SER A 100 1.39 1.18 8.05
C SER A 100 0.59 0.64 9.23
N GLU A 101 1.13 0.70 10.45
CA GLU A 101 0.36 0.47 11.69
C GLU A 101 -0.48 1.68 12.12
N ILE A 102 -0.16 2.86 11.58
CA ILE A 102 -0.88 4.10 11.91
C ILE A 102 -2.03 4.30 10.93
N ASP A 103 -3.22 4.53 11.49
CA ASP A 103 -4.42 4.91 10.76
C ASP A 103 -4.30 6.34 10.22
N VAL A 104 -4.29 6.47 8.89
CA VAL A 104 -4.33 7.76 8.17
C VAL A 104 -5.57 7.90 7.30
N THR A 105 -6.59 7.05 7.51
CA THR A 105 -7.80 6.97 6.68
C THR A 105 -8.53 8.31 6.58
N ALA A 106 -8.53 9.11 7.65
CA ALA A 106 -9.10 10.45 7.69
C ALA A 106 -8.46 11.43 6.67
N HIS A 107 -7.24 11.16 6.22
CA HIS A 107 -6.52 11.99 5.25
C HIS A 107 -6.79 11.57 3.79
N LEU A 108 -7.22 10.34 3.54
CA LEU A 108 -7.48 9.83 2.18
C LEU A 108 -8.57 10.64 1.45
N ASN A 109 -9.57 11.11 2.18
CA ASN A 109 -10.63 11.95 1.63
C ASN A 109 -10.14 13.31 1.11
N LYS A 110 -8.99 13.79 1.58
CA LYS A 110 -8.43 15.09 1.18
C LYS A 110 -7.63 15.03 -0.13
N ILE A 111 -7.34 13.83 -0.65
CA ILE A 111 -6.61 13.68 -1.92
C ILE A 111 -7.46 14.16 -3.11
N GLU A 112 -6.86 14.97 -3.98
CA GLU A 112 -7.46 15.41 -5.24
C GLU A 112 -7.61 14.25 -6.23
N LYS A 113 -8.74 14.20 -6.96
CA LYS A 113 -9.08 13.07 -7.85
C LYS A 113 -8.12 12.85 -9.03
N GLN A 114 -7.38 13.89 -9.43
CA GLN A 114 -6.59 13.89 -10.68
C GLN A 114 -5.09 13.68 -10.45
N ASN A 115 -4.62 13.76 -9.20
CA ASN A 115 -3.21 13.63 -8.85
C ASN A 115 -3.09 12.90 -7.51
N VAL A 116 -3.46 11.61 -7.54
CA VAL A 116 -3.51 10.78 -6.35
C VAL A 116 -2.10 10.31 -6.04
N ASP A 117 -1.57 10.80 -4.93
CA ASP A 117 -0.27 10.44 -4.42
C ASP A 117 -0.43 10.10 -2.94
N ILE A 118 -0.60 8.80 -2.66
CA ILE A 118 -0.82 8.32 -1.30
C ILE A 118 0.43 8.56 -0.46
N PHE A 119 1.63 8.41 -1.03
CA PHE A 119 2.91 8.55 -0.32
C PHE A 119 3.06 9.91 0.34
N LYS A 120 2.64 10.99 -0.33
CA LYS A 120 2.65 12.35 0.23
C LYS A 120 1.86 12.49 1.53
N ILE A 121 0.80 11.70 1.75
CA ILE A 121 0.09 11.73 3.04
C ILE A 121 1.04 11.29 4.15
N PHE A 122 1.76 10.20 3.93
CA PHE A 122 2.65 9.64 4.94
C PHE A 122 3.84 10.57 5.19
N GLU A 123 4.45 11.11 4.15
CA GLU A 123 5.55 12.07 4.26
C GLU A 123 5.14 13.35 5.01
N LEU A 124 4.02 13.97 4.64
CA LEU A 124 3.57 15.23 5.24
C LEU A 124 3.18 15.07 6.72
N ASN A 125 2.66 13.90 7.09
CA ASN A 125 2.25 13.61 8.46
C ASN A 125 3.34 12.88 9.25
N LYS A 126 4.52 12.64 8.66
CA LYS A 126 5.65 11.92 9.26
C LYS A 126 5.23 10.57 9.85
N VAL A 127 4.45 9.83 9.08
CA VAL A 127 3.92 8.53 9.47
C VAL A 127 4.89 7.45 8.99
N PRO A 128 5.47 6.64 9.89
CA PRO A 128 6.27 5.50 9.48
C PRO A 128 5.47 4.54 8.61
N HIS A 129 6.05 4.10 7.52
CA HIS A 129 5.37 3.24 6.55
C HIS A 129 6.35 2.38 5.77
N ILE A 130 5.83 1.33 5.16
CA ILE A 130 6.56 0.46 4.25
C ILE A 130 5.90 0.55 2.88
N THR A 131 6.72 0.69 1.84
CA THR A 131 6.28 0.58 0.46
C THR A 131 7.06 -0.54 -0.23
N ILE A 132 6.58 -0.98 -1.39
CA ILE A 132 7.27 -2.00 -2.18
C ILE A 132 8.07 -1.28 -3.27
N GLY A 133 9.33 -1.66 -3.40
CA GLY A 133 10.22 -1.17 -4.44
C GLY A 133 9.81 -1.67 -5.84
N PRO A 134 10.35 -1.06 -6.90
CA PRO A 134 10.24 -1.54 -8.27
C PRO A 134 10.41 -3.06 -8.41
N ASP A 135 9.61 -3.64 -9.33
CA ASP A 135 9.62 -5.07 -9.65
C ASP A 135 9.43 -6.00 -8.44
N SER A 136 8.90 -5.47 -7.33
CA SER A 136 8.66 -6.19 -6.07
C SER A 136 9.92 -6.76 -5.42
N GLN A 137 11.10 -6.24 -5.77
CA GLN A 137 12.39 -6.84 -5.36
C GLN A 137 12.85 -6.46 -3.94
N TRP A 138 12.32 -5.36 -3.39
CA TRP A 138 12.66 -4.93 -2.04
C TRP A 138 11.51 -4.18 -1.36
N LEU A 139 11.63 -4.00 -0.06
CA LEU A 139 10.78 -3.12 0.74
C LEU A 139 11.51 -1.81 1.03
N ASN A 140 10.84 -0.68 0.88
CA ASN A 140 11.30 0.60 1.41
C ASN A 140 10.68 0.80 2.79
N ILE A 141 11.53 0.87 3.81
CA ILE A 141 11.12 1.08 5.21
C ILE A 141 11.42 2.53 5.56
N ILE A 142 10.38 3.30 5.84
CA ILE A 142 10.47 4.74 6.10
C ILE A 142 10.12 5.00 7.56
N GLU A 143 11.08 5.55 8.31
CA GLU A 143 10.97 5.89 9.73
C GLU A 143 11.18 7.41 9.93
N PHE A 144 10.58 8.01 10.97
CA PHE A 144 10.66 9.44 11.28
C PHE A 144 11.07 9.73 12.72
#